data_AF-A0A661JBC0-F1
#
_entry.id   AF-A0A661JBC0-F1
#
_cell.length_a   1.000
_cell.length_b   1.000
_cell.length_c   1.000
_cell.angle_alpha   90.00
_cell.angle_beta   90.00
_cell.angle_gamma   90.00
#
_symmetry.space_group_name_H-M   'P 1'
#
loop_
_entity.id
_entity.type
_entity.pdbx_description
1 polymer ?
#
loop_
_entity_poly.entity_id
_entity_poly.type
_entity_poly.pdbx_seq_one_letter_code
_entity_poly.pdbx_strand_id
1 'polypeptide(L)'
;MELPALIKVLCCFGLILALNRLRVHLSLCLFVGAVAVAFWMGQSPIQITHSLVASLSSVETLQLVAIICLILIVSQLMKASGQLDRIVSSFVAIVQDASTVSVVMPALIGLLPMPGGALFSAPMVETAVAGCSLSQDRKTAVN
;
A
#
# COMPACT_ATOMS: atom_id res chain seq x y z
N MET A 1 -24.17 -7.72 -27.75
CA MET A 1 -22.93 -6.92 -27.80
C MET A 1 -22.12 -7.28 -26.58
N GLU A 2 -21.00 -8.00 -26.76
CA GLU A 2 -20.07 -8.27 -25.67
C GLU A 2 -19.50 -6.93 -25.18
N LEU A 3 -19.73 -6.60 -23.90
CA LEU A 3 -19.07 -5.45 -23.28
C LEU A 3 -17.55 -5.68 -23.33
N PRO A 4 -16.76 -4.71 -23.82
CA PRO A 4 -15.30 -4.81 -23.81
C PRO A 4 -14.79 -5.15 -22.40
N ALA A 5 -13.76 -6.01 -22.32
CA ALA A 5 -13.17 -6.43 -21.04
C ALA A 5 -12.76 -5.24 -20.17
N LEU A 6 -12.28 -4.17 -20.79
CA LEU A 6 -11.92 -2.92 -20.10
C LEU A 6 -13.08 -2.31 -19.32
N ILE A 7 -14.30 -2.31 -19.87
CA ILE A 7 -15.49 -1.76 -19.20
C ILE A 7 -15.86 -2.63 -18.00
N LYS A 8 -15.80 -3.96 -18.15
CA LYS A 8 -16.08 -4.91 -17.05
C LYS A 8 -15.10 -4.69 -15.88
N VAL A 9 -13.81 -4.54 -16.19
CA VAL A 9 -12.76 -4.27 -15.19
C VAL A 9 -12.97 -2.91 -14.52
N LEU A 10 -13.27 -1.85 -15.29
CA LEU A 10 -13.57 -0.51 -14.75
C LEU A 10 -14.78 -0.53 -13.81
N CYS A 11 -15.85 -1.24 -14.17
CA CYS A 11 -17.02 -1.39 -13.32
C CYS A 11 -16.68 -2.13 -12.01
N CYS A 12 -15.90 -3.21 -12.08
CA CYS A 12 -15.48 -3.94 -10.88
C CYS A 12 -14.54 -3.11 -10.00
N PHE A 13 -13.64 -2.33 -10.60
CA PHE A 13 -12.82 -1.38 -9.87
C PHE A 13 -13.67 -0.31 -9.17
N GLY A 14 -14.67 0.24 -9.87
CA GLY A 14 -15.65 1.15 -9.27
C GLY A 14 -16.41 0.53 -8.10
N LEU A 15 -16.78 -0.75 -8.20
CA LEU A 15 -17.40 -1.50 -7.10
C LEU A 15 -16.47 -1.65 -5.89
N ILE A 16 -15.18 -1.97 -6.10
CA ILE A 16 -14.19 -2.03 -5.01
C ILE A 16 -14.09 -0.68 -4.30
N LEU A 17 -14.01 0.42 -5.06
CA LEU A 17 -13.95 1.78 -4.50
C LEU A 17 -15.24 2.16 -3.75
N ALA A 18 -16.41 1.80 -4.28
CA ALA A 18 -17.69 2.05 -3.63
C ALA A 18 -17.80 1.29 -2.29
N LEU A 19 -17.42 0.01 -2.26
CA LEU A 19 -17.38 -0.80 -1.04
C LEU A 19 -16.40 -0.22 -0.01
N ASN A 20 -15.23 0.22 -0.46
CA ASN A 20 -14.25 0.85 0.42
C ASN A 20 -14.76 2.18 1.00
N ARG A 21 -15.48 2.97 0.20
CA ARG A 21 -16.13 4.21 0.66
C ARG A 21 -17.22 3.95 1.71
N LEU A 22 -17.86 2.78 1.66
CA LEU A 22 -18.80 2.30 2.68
C LEU A 22 -18.11 1.75 3.94
N ARG A 23 -16.79 1.95 4.08
CA ARG A 23 -15.95 1.49 5.20
C ARG A 23 -15.89 -0.03 5.35
N VAL A 24 -16.14 -0.78 4.27
CA VAL A 24 -15.85 -2.22 4.24
C VAL A 24 -14.33 -2.43 4.26
N HIS A 25 -13.85 -3.43 4.99
CA HIS A 25 -12.43 -3.77 5.02
C HIS A 25 -11.88 -3.98 3.60
N LEU A 26 -10.71 -3.42 3.31
CA LEU A 26 -10.11 -3.47 1.97
C LEU A 26 -9.94 -4.92 1.48
N SER A 27 -9.59 -5.85 2.37
CA SER A 27 -9.50 -7.28 2.07
C SER A 27 -10.81 -7.85 1.52
N LEU A 28 -11.94 -7.53 2.14
CA LEU A 28 -13.27 -7.94 1.68
C LEU A 28 -13.65 -7.25 0.37
N CYS A 29 -13.31 -5.96 0.22
CA CYS A 29 -13.58 -5.22 -1.03
C CYS A 29 -12.86 -5.88 -2.21
N LEU A 30 -11.57 -6.21 -2.04
CA LEU A 30 -10.77 -6.90 -3.05
C LEU A 30 -11.29 -8.30 -3.34
N PHE A 31 -11.68 -9.06 -2.31
CA PHE A 31 -12.24 -10.39 -2.47
C PHE A 31 -13.54 -10.37 -3.28
N VAL A 32 -14.49 -9.51 -2.91
CA VAL A 32 -15.76 -9.34 -3.64
C VAL A 32 -15.49 -8.86 -5.07
N GLY A 33 -14.56 -7.93 -5.26
CA GLY A 33 -14.15 -7.47 -6.59
C GLY A 33 -13.59 -8.58 -7.47
N ALA A 34 -12.70 -9.43 -6.93
CA ALA A 34 -12.13 -10.56 -7.66
C ALA A 34 -13.20 -11.59 -8.07
N VAL A 35 -14.12 -11.91 -7.15
CA VAL A 35 -15.26 -12.79 -7.42
C VAL A 35 -16.18 -12.18 -8.47
N ALA A 36 -16.48 -10.88 -8.39
CA ALA A 36 -17.32 -10.17 -9.35
C ALA A 36 -16.71 -10.17 -10.77
N VAL A 37 -15.40 -9.91 -10.90
CA VAL A 37 -14.69 -9.98 -12.19
C VAL A 37 -14.76 -11.40 -12.75
N ALA A 38 -14.47 -12.42 -11.93
CA ALA A 38 -14.47 -13.81 -12.37
C ALA A 38 -15.85 -14.24 -12.89
N PHE A 39 -16.92 -13.90 -12.18
CA PHE A 39 -18.29 -14.15 -12.64
C PHE A 39 -18.61 -13.38 -13.93
N TRP A 40 -18.23 -12.11 -14.05
CA TRP A 40 -18.51 -11.31 -15.25
C TRP A 40 -17.67 -11.71 -16.48
N MET A 41 -16.54 -12.38 -16.25
CA MET A 41 -15.73 -13.04 -17.28
C MET A 41 -16.27 -14.42 -17.68
N GLY A 42 -17.38 -14.87 -17.09
CA GLY A 42 -18.04 -16.13 -17.44
C GLY A 42 -17.47 -17.37 -16.76
N GLN A 43 -16.68 -17.22 -15.68
CA GLN A 43 -16.19 -18.35 -14.90
C GLN A 43 -17.35 -18.99 -14.11
N SER A 44 -17.42 -20.31 -14.09
CA SER A 44 -18.39 -21.04 -13.26
C SER A 44 -18.00 -21.00 -11.77
N PRO A 45 -18.94 -21.17 -10.82
CA PRO A 45 -18.63 -21.20 -9.40
C PRO A 45 -17.53 -22.22 -9.03
N ILE A 46 -17.50 -23.36 -9.72
CA ILE A 46 -16.50 -24.42 -9.54
C ILE A 46 -15.11 -23.97 -10.03
N GLN A 47 -15.05 -23.24 -11.14
CA GLN A 47 -13.79 -22.68 -11.63
C GLN A 47 -13.26 -21.60 -10.69
N ILE A 48 -14.14 -20.78 -10.12
CA ILE A 48 -13.78 -19.74 -9.15
C ILE A 48 -13.18 -20.38 -7.89
N THR A 49 -13.83 -21.41 -7.32
CA THR A 49 -13.30 -22.10 -6.13
C THR A 49 -12.00 -22.83 -6.42
N HIS A 50 -11.87 -23.47 -7.59
CA HIS A 50 -10.62 -24.09 -8.01
C HIS A 50 -9.50 -23.06 -8.15
N SER A 51 -9.75 -21.94 -8.83
CA SER A 51 -8.79 -20.84 -8.96
C SER A 51 -8.40 -20.23 -7.62
N LEU A 52 -9.34 -20.15 -6.67
CA LEU A 52 -9.06 -19.66 -5.31
C LEU A 52 -8.09 -20.59 -4.58
N VAL A 53 -8.37 -21.90 -4.57
CA VAL A 53 -7.51 -22.90 -3.92
C VAL A 53 -6.15 -22.98 -4.62
N ALA A 54 -6.14 -22.97 -5.97
CA ALA A 54 -4.91 -22.99 -6.74
C ALA A 54 -4.05 -21.75 -6.46
N SER A 55 -4.67 -20.56 -6.36
CA SER A 55 -3.94 -19.32 -6.05
C SER A 55 -3.37 -19.32 -4.64
N LEU A 56 -4.12 -19.81 -3.65
CA LEU A 56 -3.68 -19.93 -2.25
C LEU A 56 -2.52 -20.92 -2.07
N SER A 57 -2.57 -22.04 -2.80
CA SER A 57 -1.55 -23.09 -2.75
C SER A 57 -0.43 -22.90 -3.77
N SER A 58 -0.46 -21.82 -4.56
CA SER A 58 0.58 -21.56 -5.56
C SER A 58 1.90 -21.22 -4.87
N VAL A 59 2.99 -21.69 -5.46
CA VAL A 59 4.35 -21.42 -4.97
C VAL A 59 4.63 -19.93 -4.95
N GLU A 60 4.17 -19.19 -5.96
CA GLU A 60 4.33 -17.73 -6.06
C GLU A 60 3.65 -17.00 -4.89
N THR A 61 2.38 -17.32 -4.59
CA THR A 61 1.68 -16.73 -3.45
C THR A 61 2.39 -17.06 -2.14
N LEU A 62 2.79 -18.32 -1.95
CA LEU A 62 3.45 -18.73 -0.71
C LEU A 62 4.83 -18.06 -0.55
N GLN A 63 5.58 -17.90 -1.64
CA GLN A 63 6.84 -17.16 -1.66
C GLN A 63 6.62 -15.69 -1.31
N LEU A 64 5.62 -15.03 -1.90
CA LEU A 64 5.29 -13.64 -1.57
C LEU A 64 4.90 -13.48 -0.10
N VAL A 65 4.08 -14.38 0.44
CA VAL A 65 3.71 -14.39 1.86
C VAL A 65 4.95 -14.58 2.73
N ALA A 66 5.84 -15.52 2.39
CA ALA A 66 7.08 -15.75 3.12
C ALA A 66 7.99 -14.52 3.09
N ILE A 67 8.17 -13.88 1.93
CA ILE A 67 8.94 -12.64 1.78
C ILE A 67 8.34 -11.54 2.65
N ILE A 68 7.02 -11.32 2.58
CA ILE A 68 6.32 -10.32 3.39
C ILE A 68 6.51 -10.59 4.90
N CYS A 69 6.37 -11.84 5.34
CA CYS A 69 6.61 -12.22 6.72
C CYS A 69 8.07 -11.94 7.15
N LEU A 70 9.04 -12.32 6.32
CA LEU A 70 10.46 -12.09 6.61
C LEU A 70 10.80 -10.60 6.69
N ILE A 71 10.33 -9.77 5.75
CA ILE A 71 10.59 -8.33 5.79
C ILE A 71 9.92 -7.69 7.02
N LEU A 72 8.75 -8.17 7.45
CA LEU A 72 8.08 -7.68 8.66
C LEU A 72 8.84 -8.09 9.93
N ILE A 73 9.40 -9.30 9.98
CA ILE A 73 10.25 -9.76 11.09
C ILE A 73 11.52 -8.90 11.17
N VAL A 74 12.21 -8.69 10.04
CA VAL A 74 13.40 -7.83 9.96
C VAL A 74 13.05 -6.40 10.40
N SER A 75 11.95 -5.85 9.91
CA SER A 75 11.46 -4.51 10.28
C SER A 75 11.22 -4.37 11.79
N GLN A 76 10.55 -5.34 12.40
CA GLN A 76 10.33 -5.36 13.85
C GLN A 76 11.64 -5.49 14.63
N LEU A 77 12.58 -6.32 14.16
CA LEU A 77 13.88 -6.48 14.81
C LEU A 77 14.71 -5.19 14.73
N MET A 78 14.71 -4.50 13.58
CA MET A 78 15.37 -3.21 13.40
C MET A 78 14.77 -2.12 14.28
N LYS A 79 13.44 -2.14 14.47
CA LYS A 79 12.74 -1.22 15.37
C LYS A 79 13.07 -1.51 16.84
N ALA A 80 13.01 -2.78 17.24
CA ALA A 80 13.30 -3.19 18.62
C ALA A 80 14.76 -2.96 19.03
N SER A 81 15.70 -3.07 18.09
CA SER A 81 17.13 -2.82 18.31
C SER A 81 17.55 -1.34 18.16
N GLY A 82 16.60 -0.44 17.86
CA GLY A 82 16.88 0.98 17.63
C GLY A 82 17.69 1.29 16.36
N GLN A 83 17.92 0.29 15.50
CA GLN A 83 18.68 0.45 14.26
C GLN A 83 17.95 1.36 13.27
N LEU A 84 16.62 1.25 13.21
CA LEU A 84 15.79 2.11 12.36
C LEU A 84 15.96 3.59 12.74
N ASP A 85 15.86 3.91 14.04
CA ASP A 85 16.03 5.29 14.54
C ASP A 85 17.46 5.81 14.30
N ARG A 86 18.46 4.94 14.40
CA ARG A 86 19.86 5.28 14.12
C ARG A 86 20.09 5.60 12.64
N ILE A 87 19.49 4.85 11.72
CA ILE A 87 19.53 5.13 10.28
C ILE A 87 18.89 6.48 9.99
N VAL A 88 17.68 6.70 10.53
CA VAL A 88 16.92 7.95 10.31
C VAL A 88 17.67 9.16 10.86
N SER A 89 18.13 9.11 12.12
CA SER A 89 18.85 10.23 12.75
C SER A 89 20.19 10.54 12.08
N SER A 90 20.94 9.52 11.66
CA SER A 90 22.21 9.72 10.93
C SER A 90 21.96 10.37 9.57
N PHE A 91 20.88 10.00 8.89
CA PHE A 91 20.52 10.60 7.61
C PHE A 91 20.06 12.05 7.77
N VAL A 92 19.24 12.35 8.78
CA VAL A 92 18.82 13.73 9.10
C VAL A 92 20.04 14.62 9.43
N ALA A 93 21.04 14.09 10.12
CA ALA A 93 22.26 14.85 10.41
C ALA A 93 23.05 15.27 9.14
N ILE A 94 22.89 14.53 8.04
CA ILE A 94 23.50 14.86 6.74
C ILE A 94 22.65 15.90 5.98
N VAL A 95 21.31 15.83 6.11
CA VAL A 95 20.39 16.74 5.42
C VAL A 95 20.08 17.95 6.29
N GLN A 96 20.84 19.03 6.09
CA GLN A 96 20.76 20.25 6.90
C GLN A 96 19.59 21.19 6.53
N ASP A 97 18.96 21.00 5.37
CA ASP A 97 17.93 21.88 4.84
C ASP A 97 16.50 21.34 5.04
N ALA A 98 15.63 22.13 5.68
CA ALA A 98 14.26 21.75 6.04
C ALA A 98 13.39 21.42 4.80
N SER A 99 13.61 22.10 3.68
CA SER A 99 12.89 21.79 2.42
C SER A 99 13.28 20.42 1.88
N THR A 100 14.55 20.04 2.03
CA THR A 100 15.06 18.74 1.61
C THR A 100 14.60 17.62 2.55
N VAL A 101 14.57 17.86 3.87
CA VAL A 101 14.04 16.92 4.87
C VAL A 101 12.57 16.57 4.59
N SER A 102 11.75 17.54 4.18
CA SER A 102 10.33 17.34 3.87
C SER A 102 10.07 16.38 2.71
N VAL A 103 11.02 16.21 1.78
CA VAL A 103 10.88 15.31 0.62
C VAL A 103 11.53 13.96 0.93
N VAL A 104 12.73 14.00 1.50
CA VAL A 104 13.56 12.80 1.62
C VAL A 104 13.09 11.89 2.74
N MET A 105 12.53 12.43 3.82
CA MET A 105 12.06 11.60 4.94
C MET A 105 10.87 10.71 4.59
N PRO A 106 9.79 11.21 3.94
CA PRO A 106 8.74 10.36 3.39
C PRO A 106 9.26 9.30 2.43
N ALA A 107 10.16 9.66 1.52
CA ALA A 107 10.73 8.74 0.55
C ALA A 107 11.54 7.63 1.22
N LEU A 108 12.41 7.98 2.17
CA LEU A 108 13.19 7.00 2.93
C LEU A 108 12.30 6.05 3.73
N ILE A 109 11.26 6.56 4.39
CA ILE A 109 10.35 5.73 5.17
C ILE A 109 9.45 4.89 4.26
N GLY A 110 9.07 5.40 3.09
CA GLY A 110 8.38 4.65 2.06
C GLY A 110 9.21 3.50 1.47
N LEU A 111 10.54 3.65 1.46
CA LEU A 111 11.48 2.58 1.09
C LEU A 111 11.70 1.56 2.22
N LEU A 112 11.33 1.87 3.46
CA LEU A 112 11.41 0.92 4.56
C LEU A 112 10.26 -0.10 4.47
N PRO A 113 10.50 -1.37 4.82
CA PRO A 113 9.47 -2.40 4.88
C PRO A 113 8.62 -2.21 6.15
N MET A 114 7.92 -1.08 6.25
CA MET A 114 6.96 -0.80 7.30
C MET A 114 5.54 -0.70 6.71
N PRO A 115 4.56 -1.42 7.26
CA PRO A 115 3.17 -1.21 6.89
C PRO A 115 2.76 0.20 7.35
N GLY A 116 2.36 1.05 6.40
CA GLY A 116 1.86 2.40 6.71
C GLY A 116 2.58 3.55 6.01
N GLY A 117 3.02 3.38 4.75
CA GLY A 117 3.66 4.43 3.96
C GLY A 117 2.95 5.79 4.06
N ALA A 118 1.64 5.86 3.81
CA ALA A 118 0.85 7.09 3.94
C ALA A 118 0.52 7.49 5.40
N LEU A 119 0.42 6.52 6.31
CA LEU A 119 0.07 6.76 7.71
C LEU A 119 1.20 7.49 8.47
N PHE A 120 2.46 7.20 8.10
CA PHE A 120 3.65 7.79 8.71
C PHE A 120 4.25 8.93 7.89
N SER A 121 4.15 8.91 6.56
CA SER A 121 4.71 9.98 5.71
C SER A 121 3.96 11.31 5.84
N ALA A 122 2.62 11.29 5.86
CA ALA A 122 1.78 12.48 5.93
C ALA A 122 2.07 13.38 7.17
N PRO A 123 2.12 12.87 8.42
CA PRO A 123 2.46 13.69 9.58
C PRO A 123 3.91 14.20 9.55
N MET A 124 4.81 13.52 8.85
CA MET A 124 6.20 13.95 8.74
C MET A 124 6.39 15.09 7.76
N VAL A 125 5.70 15.07 6.61
CA VAL A 125 5.62 16.23 5.72
C VAL A 125 5.02 17.41 6.46
N GLU A 126 3.91 17.19 7.19
CA GLU A 126 3.23 18.24 7.96
C GLU A 126 4.15 18.87 9.03
N THR A 127 4.93 18.05 9.74
CA THR A 127 5.89 18.54 10.75
C THR A 127 7.07 19.28 10.10
N ALA A 128 7.60 18.76 8.99
CA ALA A 128 8.72 19.38 8.28
C ALA A 128 8.36 20.75 7.66
N VAL A 129 7.10 20.91 7.24
CA VAL A 129 6.61 22.16 6.64
C VAL A 129 5.78 23.02 7.59
N ALA A 130 5.73 22.69 8.89
CA ALA A 130 4.92 23.42 9.88
C ALA A 130 5.28 24.92 10.00
N GLY A 131 6.52 25.30 9.64
CA GLY A 131 6.98 26.70 9.55
C GLY A 131 6.77 27.37 8.19
N CYS A 132 6.28 26.64 7.19
CA CYS A 132 6.04 27.11 5.83
C CYS A 132 4.53 27.10 5.54
N SER A 133 3.95 28.23 5.15
CA SER A 133 2.54 28.30 4.74
C SER A 133 2.35 27.67 3.34
N LEU A 134 2.43 26.35 3.25
CA LEU A 134 2.14 25.60 2.02
C LEU A 134 0.66 25.24 1.96
N SER A 135 0.05 25.42 0.79
CA SER A 135 -1.30 24.92 0.51
C SER A 135 -1.35 23.40 0.60
N GLN A 136 -2.54 22.87 0.91
CA GLN A 136 -2.76 21.43 1.07
C GLN A 136 -2.37 20.65 -0.20
N ASP A 137 -2.63 21.22 -1.38
CA ASP A 137 -2.24 20.64 -2.68
C ASP A 137 -0.72 20.48 -2.81
N ARG A 138 0.05 21.48 -2.35
CA ARG A 138 1.51 21.39 -2.36
C ARG A 138 2.00 20.35 -1.37
N LYS A 139 1.42 20.25 -0.17
CA LYS A 139 1.76 19.21 0.82
C LYS A 139 1.55 17.80 0.25
N THR A 140 0.47 17.59 -0.50
CA THR A 140 0.22 16.32 -1.18
C THR A 140 1.22 16.05 -2.30
N ALA A 141 1.66 17.08 -3.04
CA ALA A 141 2.65 16.92 -4.10
C ALA A 141 4.06 16.54 -3.61
N VAL A 142 4.40 16.85 -2.35
CA VAL A 142 5.70 16.48 -1.74
C VAL A 142 5.69 15.08 -1.10
N ASN A 143 4.51 14.45 -0.98
CA ASN A 143 4.32 13.13 -0.36
C ASN A 143 4.14 12.04 -1.42
#